data_AF-M1D434-F1
#
_entry.id   AF-M1D434-F1
#
_cell.length_a   1.000
_cell.length_b   1.000
_cell.length_c   1.000
_cell.angle_alpha   90.00
_cell.angle_beta   90.00
_cell.angle_gamma   90.00
#
_symmetry.space_group_name_H-M   'P 1'
#
loop_
_entity.id
_entity.type
_entity.pdbx_description
1 polymer ?
#
loop_
_entity_poly.entity_id
_entity_poly.type
_entity_poly.pdbx_seq_one_letter_code
_entity_poly.pdbx_strand_id
1 'polypeptide(L)'
;MALIFPFHIFYLSSRYFLLRTLWRIVFPLQAIAFADFFLADILTSMSKVFSDLERSVCRMVHRQVATIAWFEADSVCGSHSVAIPIVLVLPYLFRLFQCLRQYKDTRDKTTLFNALKYSTAVPVIFVSALKYHVFPDNWVNLYRPLWLVSAVVNCLYSFYWDLTRDWDLR
;
A
#
# COMPACT_ATOMS: atom_id res chain seq x y z
N MET A 1 7.07 14.11 13.98
CA MET A 1 7.14 14.28 15.45
C MET A 1 5.83 14.74 16.11
N ALA A 2 4.98 15.55 15.48
CA ALA A 2 3.73 16.03 16.10
C ALA A 2 2.66 14.92 16.36
N LEU A 3 2.54 13.91 15.48
CA LEU A 3 1.50 12.88 15.56
C LEU A 3 1.64 11.89 16.74
N ILE A 4 2.88 11.64 17.19
CA ILE A 4 3.20 10.67 18.26
C ILE A 4 3.58 11.41 19.55
N PHE A 5 3.45 12.74 19.58
CA PHE A 5 3.87 13.53 20.73
C PHE A 5 2.88 13.31 21.91
N PRO A 6 3.36 12.79 23.06
CA PRO A 6 2.49 12.31 24.15
C PRO A 6 1.85 13.44 24.97
N PHE A 7 2.25 14.69 24.75
CA PHE A 7 1.74 15.84 25.50
C PHE A 7 0.46 16.44 24.88
N HIS A 8 -0.37 17.06 25.73
CA HIS A 8 -1.62 17.76 25.40
C HIS A 8 -1.46 19.05 24.57
N ILE A 9 -0.44 19.13 23.71
CA ILE A 9 -0.10 20.30 22.90
C ILE A 9 -0.24 19.90 21.43
N PHE A 10 -0.95 20.68 20.59
CA PHE A 10 -1.29 20.41 19.17
C PHE A 10 -2.46 19.43 18.91
N TYR A 11 -3.70 19.77 19.31
CA TYR A 11 -4.92 19.01 18.94
C TYR A 11 -4.90 17.50 19.30
N LEU A 12 -4.81 17.21 20.59
CA LEU A 12 -4.71 15.84 21.13
C LEU A 12 -5.89 14.93 20.69
N SER A 13 -7.13 15.44 20.71
CA SER A 13 -8.32 14.68 20.32
C SER A 13 -8.24 14.14 18.89
N SER A 14 -7.77 14.96 17.95
CA SER A 14 -7.61 14.57 16.54
C SER A 14 -6.52 13.51 16.35
N ARG A 15 -5.44 13.56 17.14
CA ARG A 15 -4.37 12.56 17.10
C ARG A 15 -4.80 11.21 17.65
N TYR A 16 -5.51 11.20 18.79
CA TYR A 16 -6.10 9.97 19.31
C TYR A 16 -7.11 9.36 18.33
N PHE A 17 -7.94 10.20 17.69
CA PHE A 17 -8.86 9.75 16.65
C PHE A 17 -8.12 9.10 15.47
N LEU A 18 -7.06 9.74 14.97
CA LEU A 18 -6.25 9.20 13.87
C LEU A 18 -5.58 7.87 14.27
N LEU A 19 -4.90 7.82 15.41
CA LEU A 19 -4.21 6.62 15.89
C LEU A 19 -5.18 5.46 16.11
N ARG A 20 -6.35 5.73 16.71
CA ARG A 20 -7.41 4.73 16.89
C ARG A 20 -7.95 4.23 15.55
N THR A 21 -8.09 5.11 14.57
CA THR A 21 -8.55 4.75 13.21
C THR A 21 -7.50 3.91 12.50
N LEU A 22 -6.22 4.29 12.55
CA LEU A 22 -5.11 3.48 12.03
C LEU A 22 -5.07 2.09 12.67
N TRP A 23 -5.25 1.99 13.99
CA TRP A 23 -5.31 0.70 14.69
C TRP A 23 -6.47 -0.18 14.18
N ARG A 24 -7.66 0.41 13.99
CA ARG A 24 -8.83 -0.30 13.42
C ARG A 24 -8.63 -0.74 11.97
N ILE A 25 -7.86 0.02 11.18
CA ILE A 25 -7.51 -0.34 9.81
C ILE A 25 -6.58 -1.56 9.78
N VAL A 26 -5.55 -1.57 10.63
CA VAL A 26 -4.60 -2.70 10.72
C VAL A 26 -5.30 -3.96 11.25
N PHE A 27 -6.23 -3.80 12.20
CA PHE A 27 -6.98 -4.90 12.80
C PHE A 27 -8.50 -4.69 12.64
N PRO A 28 -9.09 -5.05 11.49
CA PRO A 28 -10.51 -4.86 11.19
C PRO A 28 -11.39 -5.91 11.91
N LEU A 29 -11.38 -5.88 13.25
CA LEU A 29 -12.14 -6.80 14.11
C LEU A 29 -13.59 -6.33 14.35
N GLN A 30 -13.85 -5.04 14.12
CA GLN A 30 -15.14 -4.38 14.35
C GLN A 30 -15.81 -4.03 13.01
N ALA A 31 -17.09 -3.64 13.06
CA ALA A 31 -17.78 -3.09 11.90
C ALA A 31 -17.05 -1.85 11.38
N ILE A 32 -16.91 -1.75 10.07
CA ILE A 32 -16.09 -0.73 9.42
C ILE A 32 -16.87 0.58 9.39
N ALA A 33 -16.33 1.61 10.04
CA ALA A 33 -16.89 2.95 9.97
C ALA A 33 -16.39 3.67 8.71
N PHE A 34 -17.11 4.73 8.30
CA PHE A 34 -16.71 5.56 7.16
C PHE A 34 -15.29 6.11 7.29
N ALA A 35 -14.90 6.55 8.50
CA ALA A 35 -13.55 7.06 8.74
C ALA A 35 -12.45 6.00 8.50
N ASP A 36 -12.72 4.73 8.84
CA ASP A 36 -11.78 3.63 8.62
C ASP A 36 -11.63 3.33 7.12
N PHE A 37 -12.75 3.35 6.39
CA PHE A 37 -12.77 3.19 4.93
C PHE A 37 -12.02 4.33 4.23
N PHE A 38 -12.36 5.59 4.56
CA PHE A 38 -11.80 6.77 3.91
C PHE A 38 -10.30 6.92 4.15
N LEU A 39 -9.85 6.76 5.41
CA LEU A 39 -8.43 6.84 5.73
C LEU A 39 -7.65 5.70 5.08
N ALA A 40 -8.19 4.48 5.07
CA ALA A 40 -7.51 3.36 4.42
C ALA A 40 -7.40 3.53 2.90
N ASP A 41 -8.37 4.18 2.26
CA ASP A 41 -8.27 4.57 0.85
C ASP A 41 -7.12 5.53 0.59
N ILE A 42 -7.02 6.58 1.42
CA ILE A 42 -5.89 7.53 1.37
C ILE A 42 -4.56 6.80 1.51
N LEU A 43 -4.46 5.83 2.44
CA LEU A 43 -3.23 5.04 2.62
C LEU A 43 -2.83 4.27 1.36
N THR A 44 -3.79 3.77 0.56
CA THR A 44 -3.46 3.09 -0.70
C THR A 44 -2.84 4.05 -1.72
N SER A 45 -3.36 5.27 -1.82
CA SER A 45 -2.80 6.34 -2.65
C SER A 45 -1.43 6.83 -2.17
N MET A 46 -1.13 6.69 -0.87
CA MET A 46 0.17 7.03 -0.27
C MET A 46 1.19 5.89 -0.27
N SER A 47 0.86 4.70 -0.79
CA SER A 47 1.75 3.52 -0.78
C SER A 47 3.15 3.80 -1.32
N LYS A 48 3.26 4.46 -2.48
CA LYS A 48 4.55 4.89 -3.06
C LYS A 48 5.29 5.89 -2.17
N VAL A 49 4.57 6.86 -1.60
CA VAL A 49 5.15 7.86 -0.69
C VAL A 49 5.77 7.17 0.53
N PHE A 50 5.10 6.15 1.09
CA PHE A 50 5.67 5.38 2.19
C PHE A 50 6.91 4.58 1.78
N SER A 51 6.94 4.02 0.57
CA SER A 51 8.14 3.35 0.05
C SER A 51 9.32 4.30 -0.13
N ASP A 52 9.07 5.51 -0.62
CA ASP A 52 10.14 6.51 -0.79
C ASP A 52 10.60 7.07 0.56
N LEU A 53 9.68 7.21 1.51
CA LEU A 53 9.99 7.58 2.89
C LEU A 53 10.85 6.52 3.58
N GLU A 54 10.52 5.23 3.44
CA GLU A 54 11.31 4.13 3.99
C GLU A 54 12.75 4.18 3.48
N ARG A 55 12.94 4.30 2.16
CA ARG A 55 14.27 4.45 1.54
C ARG A 55 15.03 5.66 2.04
N SER A 56 14.35 6.80 2.17
CA SER A 56 14.95 8.05 2.63
C SER A 56 15.40 7.94 4.08
N VAL A 57 14.54 7.40 4.96
CA VAL A 57 14.84 7.20 6.38
C VAL A 57 15.99 6.20 6.55
N CYS A 58 15.97 5.09 5.82
CA CYS A 58 17.06 4.11 5.87
C CYS A 58 18.41 4.77 5.53
N ARG A 59 18.49 5.53 4.43
CA ARG A 59 19.73 6.22 4.03
C ARG A 59 20.17 7.28 5.04
N MET A 60 19.23 7.99 5.66
CA MET A 60 19.54 8.97 6.73
C MET A 60 20.15 8.28 7.95
N VAL A 61 19.56 7.16 8.41
CA VAL A 61 20.03 6.40 9.58
C VAL A 61 21.41 5.81 9.33
N HIS A 62 21.65 5.28 8.13
CA HIS A 62 22.94 4.71 7.74
C HIS A 62 23.98 5.75 7.29
N ARG A 63 23.68 7.06 7.41
CA ARG A 63 24.57 8.18 7.02
C ARG A 63 25.01 8.13 5.55
N GLN A 64 24.17 7.59 4.66
CA GLN A 64 24.41 7.47 3.22
C GLN A 64 23.84 8.65 2.41
N VAL A 65 23.71 9.82 3.05
CA VAL A 65 23.16 11.03 2.45
C VAL A 65 24.29 11.79 1.76
N ALA A 66 24.11 12.10 0.47
CA ALA A 66 25.08 12.85 -0.35
C ALA A 66 26.48 12.21 -0.49
N THR A 67 26.57 10.89 -0.35
CA THR A 67 27.81 10.09 -0.52
C THR A 67 27.81 9.33 -1.85
N ILE A 68 28.95 8.78 -2.30
CA ILE A 68 29.03 7.89 -3.49
C ILE A 68 28.11 6.67 -3.32
N ALA A 69 28.00 6.13 -2.09
CA ALA A 69 27.06 5.08 -1.71
C ALA A 69 25.57 5.46 -1.92
N TRP A 70 25.26 6.74 -2.17
CA TRP A 70 23.92 7.17 -2.57
C TRP A 70 23.57 6.64 -3.96
N PHE A 71 24.55 6.57 -4.87
CA PHE A 71 24.39 6.05 -6.23
C PHE A 71 24.54 4.52 -6.32
N GLU A 72 25.14 3.87 -5.33
CA GLU A 72 25.25 2.40 -5.31
C GLU A 72 23.93 1.73 -4.95
N ALA A 73 23.44 0.91 -5.88
CA ALA A 73 22.18 0.18 -5.77
C ALA A 73 22.21 -1.00 -4.77
N ASP A 74 23.41 -1.44 -4.38
CA ASP A 74 23.69 -2.58 -3.48
C ASP A 74 23.98 -2.17 -2.02
N SER A 75 23.69 -0.93 -1.66
CA SER A 75 23.76 -0.48 -0.26
C SER A 75 22.70 -1.18 0.62
N VAL A 76 22.89 -1.16 1.95
CA VAL A 76 21.96 -1.70 2.97
C VAL A 76 20.49 -1.28 2.75
N CYS A 77 20.27 -0.10 2.15
CA CYS A 77 18.97 0.48 1.82
C CYS A 77 18.59 0.33 0.33
N GLY A 78 19.16 -0.68 -0.33
CA GLY A 78 19.10 -0.91 -1.77
C GLY A 78 17.77 -1.47 -2.27
N SER A 79 17.68 -1.65 -3.58
CA SER A 79 16.46 -2.14 -4.23
C SER A 79 16.11 -3.61 -3.93
N HIS A 80 17.05 -4.34 -3.33
CA HIS A 80 16.88 -5.73 -2.87
C HIS A 80 16.20 -5.83 -1.49
N SER A 81 15.88 -4.70 -0.85
CA SER A 81 15.23 -4.71 0.46
C SER A 81 13.79 -5.23 0.37
N VAL A 82 13.49 -6.26 1.15
CA VAL A 82 12.13 -6.83 1.30
C VAL A 82 11.19 -5.85 2.01
N ALA A 83 11.71 -4.83 2.70
CA ALA A 83 10.89 -3.81 3.35
C ALA A 83 10.06 -3.00 2.34
N ILE A 84 10.62 -2.73 1.15
CA ILE A 84 9.98 -1.95 0.08
C ILE A 84 8.64 -2.58 -0.36
N PRO A 85 8.59 -3.84 -0.84
CA PRO A 85 7.33 -4.45 -1.25
C PRO A 85 6.35 -4.64 -0.08
N ILE A 86 6.84 -4.83 1.15
CA ILE A 86 5.97 -4.91 2.34
C ILE A 86 5.25 -3.58 2.56
N VAL A 87 5.99 -2.46 2.58
CA VAL A 87 5.41 -1.13 2.78
C VAL A 87 4.43 -0.77 1.66
N LEU A 88 4.72 -1.17 0.42
CA LEU A 88 3.83 -0.96 -0.73
C LEU A 88 2.53 -1.77 -0.61
N VAL A 89 2.60 -3.04 -0.20
CA VAL A 89 1.45 -3.95 -0.23
C VAL A 89 0.50 -3.80 0.96
N LEU A 90 1.02 -3.37 2.12
CA LEU A 90 0.25 -3.31 3.37
C LEU A 90 -1.06 -2.49 3.24
N PRO A 91 -1.08 -1.27 2.68
CA PRO A 91 -2.32 -0.52 2.51
C PRO A 91 -3.38 -1.27 1.71
N TYR A 92 -2.98 -1.96 0.64
CA TYR A 92 -3.89 -2.76 -0.20
C TYR A 92 -4.44 -3.97 0.55
N LEU A 93 -3.62 -4.64 1.38
CA LEU A 93 -4.06 -5.75 2.21
C LEU A 93 -5.05 -5.29 3.29
N PHE A 94 -4.81 -4.15 3.93
CA PHE A 94 -5.76 -3.60 4.90
C PHE A 94 -7.12 -3.33 4.25
N ARG A 95 -7.13 -2.73 3.06
CA ARG A 95 -8.36 -2.51 2.30
C ARG A 95 -9.04 -3.81 1.89
N LEU A 96 -8.28 -4.80 1.44
CA LEU A 96 -8.80 -6.12 1.11
C LEU A 96 -9.47 -6.77 2.32
N PHE A 97 -8.82 -6.80 3.48
CA PHE A 97 -9.38 -7.39 4.69
C PHE A 97 -10.60 -6.63 5.20
N GLN A 98 -10.61 -5.30 5.09
CA GLN A 98 -11.80 -4.51 5.37
C GLN A 98 -12.96 -4.92 4.44
N CYS A 99 -12.74 -5.01 3.13
CA CYS A 99 -13.79 -5.41 2.19
C CYS A 99 -14.33 -6.82 2.47
N LEU A 100 -13.45 -7.79 2.80
CA LEU A 100 -13.85 -9.14 3.19
C LEU A 100 -14.63 -9.16 4.51
N ARG A 101 -14.23 -8.35 5.48
CA ARG A 101 -14.96 -8.20 6.75
C ARG A 101 -16.35 -7.61 6.51
N GLN A 102 -16.43 -6.56 5.70
CA GLN A 102 -17.69 -5.94 5.34
C GLN A 102 -18.61 -6.94 4.64
N TYR A 103 -18.08 -7.75 3.72
CA TYR A 103 -18.84 -8.84 3.09
C TYR A 103 -19.38 -9.83 4.12
N LYS A 104 -18.56 -10.21 5.11
CA LYS A 104 -18.99 -11.14 6.16
C LYS A 104 -20.18 -10.58 6.96
N ASP A 105 -20.16 -9.28 7.25
CA ASP A 105 -21.17 -8.60 8.05
C ASP A 105 -22.45 -8.27 7.25
N THR A 106 -22.34 -7.80 6.00
CA THR A 106 -23.50 -7.33 5.20
C THR A 106 -23.97 -8.32 4.14
N ARG A 107 -23.13 -9.28 3.73
CA ARG A 107 -23.34 -10.20 2.60
C ARG A 107 -23.52 -9.53 1.23
N ASP A 108 -23.18 -8.25 1.09
CA ASP A 108 -23.25 -7.53 -0.18
C ASP A 108 -22.09 -7.93 -1.10
N LYS A 109 -22.41 -8.55 -2.24
CA LYS A 109 -21.43 -8.99 -3.25
C LYS A 109 -20.59 -7.83 -3.81
N THR A 110 -21.08 -6.60 -3.80
CA THR A 110 -20.31 -5.42 -4.24
C THR A 110 -19.01 -5.29 -3.45
N THR A 111 -19.03 -5.59 -2.15
CA THR A 111 -17.84 -5.54 -1.30
C THR A 111 -16.79 -6.58 -1.69
N LEU A 112 -17.19 -7.75 -2.22
CA LEU A 112 -16.26 -8.75 -2.75
C LEU A 112 -15.58 -8.28 -4.03
N PHE A 113 -16.33 -7.63 -4.93
CA PHE A 113 -15.72 -7.04 -6.11
C PHE A 113 -14.74 -5.92 -5.73
N ASN A 114 -15.03 -5.14 -4.69
CA ASN A 114 -14.06 -4.18 -4.18
C ASN A 114 -12.82 -4.86 -3.58
N ALA A 115 -13.00 -5.97 -2.85
CA ALA A 115 -11.88 -6.78 -2.36
C ALA A 115 -11.03 -7.32 -3.52
N LEU A 116 -11.66 -7.75 -4.61
CA LEU A 116 -10.99 -8.21 -5.81
C LEU A 116 -10.17 -7.07 -6.45
N LYS A 117 -10.73 -5.85 -6.55
CA LYS A 117 -9.99 -4.66 -7.01
C LYS A 117 -8.66 -4.51 -6.27
N TYR A 118 -8.68 -4.43 -4.93
CA TYR A 118 -7.44 -4.28 -4.15
C TYR A 118 -6.51 -5.50 -4.23
N SER A 119 -7.05 -6.70 -4.46
CA SER A 119 -6.22 -7.91 -4.66
C SER A 119 -5.39 -7.84 -5.95
N THR A 120 -5.88 -7.16 -7.00
CA THR A 120 -5.17 -7.08 -8.29
C THR A 120 -3.87 -6.27 -8.23
N ALA A 121 -3.69 -5.43 -7.20
CA ALA A 121 -2.45 -4.69 -6.96
C ALA A 121 -1.33 -5.59 -6.38
N VAL A 122 -1.68 -6.67 -5.68
CA VAL A 122 -0.72 -7.54 -4.98
C VAL A 122 0.25 -8.23 -5.95
N PRO A 123 -0.21 -8.87 -7.05
CA PRO A 123 0.69 -9.44 -8.05
C PRO A 123 1.63 -8.41 -8.67
N VAL A 124 1.15 -7.18 -8.93
CA VAL A 124 1.98 -6.10 -9.49
C VAL A 124 3.16 -5.81 -8.57
N ILE A 125 2.89 -5.65 -7.27
CA ILE A 125 3.93 -5.34 -6.27
C ILE A 125 4.89 -6.53 -6.11
N PHE A 126 4.36 -7.75 -5.99
CA PHE A 126 5.17 -8.95 -5.78
C PHE A 126 6.12 -9.21 -6.97
N VAL A 127 5.60 -9.18 -8.20
CA VAL A 127 6.44 -9.39 -9.39
C VAL A 127 7.42 -8.23 -9.58
N SER A 128 7.07 -6.99 -9.21
CA SER A 128 8.01 -5.87 -9.20
C SER A 128 9.21 -6.13 -8.28
N ALA A 129 8.99 -6.75 -7.12
CA ALA A 129 10.07 -7.10 -6.19
C ALA A 129 10.99 -8.19 -6.75
N LEU A 130 10.41 -9.18 -7.46
CA LEU A 130 11.19 -10.26 -8.07
C LEU A 130 12.23 -9.77 -9.08
N LYS A 131 12.04 -8.60 -9.70
CA LYS A 131 13.02 -7.97 -10.61
C LYS A 131 14.45 -7.98 -10.06
N TYR A 132 14.60 -7.79 -8.75
CA TYR A 132 15.90 -7.70 -8.08
C TYR A 132 16.42 -9.06 -7.56
N HIS A 133 15.63 -10.13 -7.65
CA HIS A 133 16.00 -11.45 -7.13
C HIS A 133 16.09 -12.54 -8.19
N VAL A 134 15.80 -12.21 -9.46
CA VAL A 134 15.83 -13.16 -10.57
C VAL A 134 16.86 -12.76 -11.61
N PHE A 135 17.37 -13.75 -12.36
CA PHE A 135 18.29 -13.50 -13.46
C PHE A 135 17.64 -12.62 -14.55
N PRO A 136 18.42 -11.73 -15.21
CA PRO A 136 17.91 -10.81 -16.23
C PRO A 136 17.13 -11.50 -17.35
N ASP A 137 17.58 -12.67 -17.81
CA ASP A 137 16.90 -13.43 -18.88
C ASP A 137 15.51 -13.92 -18.45
N ASN A 138 15.40 -14.44 -17.22
CA ASN A 138 14.11 -14.86 -16.66
C ASN A 138 13.18 -13.66 -16.45
N TRP A 139 13.74 -12.50 -16.04
CA TRP A 139 12.97 -11.26 -15.93
C TRP A 139 12.36 -10.86 -17.27
N VAL A 140 13.16 -10.80 -18.33
CA VAL A 140 12.73 -10.37 -19.67
C VAL A 140 11.69 -11.33 -20.26
N ASN A 141 11.90 -12.64 -20.11
CA ASN A 141 11.11 -13.65 -20.82
C ASN A 141 9.82 -14.06 -20.08
N LEU A 142 9.81 -14.07 -18.74
CA LEU A 142 8.69 -14.58 -17.95
C LEU A 142 8.05 -13.51 -17.05
N TYR A 143 8.86 -12.89 -16.19
CA TYR A 143 8.31 -12.03 -15.13
C TYR A 143 7.86 -10.66 -15.64
N ARG A 144 8.53 -10.09 -16.64
CA ARG A 144 8.14 -8.79 -17.23
C ARG A 144 6.80 -8.86 -17.96
N PRO A 145 6.51 -9.87 -18.81
CA PRO A 145 5.16 -10.07 -19.35
C PRO A 145 4.10 -10.26 -18.25
N LEU A 146 4.38 -11.07 -17.23
CA LEU A 146 3.44 -11.30 -16.13
C LEU A 146 3.15 -10.00 -15.34
N TRP A 147 4.19 -9.21 -15.08
CA TRP A 147 4.07 -7.90 -14.45
C TRP A 147 3.22 -6.95 -15.29
N LEU A 148 3.46 -6.89 -16.62
CA LEU A 148 2.68 -6.05 -17.54
C LEU A 148 1.19 -6.44 -17.53
N VAL A 149 0.88 -7.73 -17.65
CA VAL A 149 -0.51 -8.22 -17.61
C VAL A 149 -1.15 -7.86 -16.27
N SER A 150 -0.45 -8.10 -15.15
CA SER A 150 -0.95 -7.74 -13.81
C SER A 150 -1.22 -6.24 -13.69
N ALA A 151 -0.31 -5.40 -14.21
CA ALA A 151 -0.43 -3.96 -14.16
C ALA A 151 -1.61 -3.45 -15.01
N VAL A 152 -1.81 -4.01 -16.20
CA VAL A 152 -2.94 -3.70 -17.07
C VAL A 152 -4.26 -4.08 -16.42
N VAL A 153 -4.36 -5.29 -15.86
CA VAL A 153 -5.57 -5.75 -15.15
C VAL A 153 -5.88 -4.84 -13.97
N ASN A 154 -4.89 -4.54 -13.12
CA ASN A 154 -5.07 -3.66 -11.97
C ASN A 154 -5.50 -2.25 -12.38
N CYS A 155 -4.86 -1.68 -13.42
CA CYS A 155 -5.16 -0.35 -13.90
C CYS A 155 -6.58 -0.26 -14.49
N LEU A 156 -6.93 -1.18 -15.39
CA LEU A 156 -8.25 -1.20 -16.04
C LEU A 156 -9.37 -1.44 -15.04
N TYR A 157 -9.17 -2.36 -14.10
CA TYR A 157 -10.20 -2.63 -13.09
C TYR A 157 -10.36 -1.46 -12.11
N SER A 158 -9.25 -0.87 -11.63
CA SER A 158 -9.34 0.30 -10.75
C SER A 158 -10.02 1.47 -11.46
N PHE A 159 -9.64 1.73 -12.72
CA PHE A 159 -10.27 2.77 -13.53
C PHE A 159 -11.77 2.55 -13.75
N TYR A 160 -12.17 1.32 -14.12
CA TYR A 160 -13.58 0.95 -14.26
C TYR A 160 -14.35 1.16 -12.95
N TRP A 161 -13.76 0.75 -11.82
CA TRP A 161 -14.37 0.90 -10.51
C TRP A 161 -14.58 2.37 -10.16
N ASP A 162 -13.56 3.19 -10.34
CA ASP A 162 -13.62 4.61 -9.99
C ASP A 162 -14.74 5.30 -10.79
N LEU A 163 -14.81 5.08 -12.11
CA LEU A 163 -15.85 5.67 -12.96
C LEU A 163 -17.27 5.22 -12.58
N THR A 164 -17.47 3.91 -12.38
CA THR A 164 -18.82 3.33 -12.29
C THR A 164 -19.36 3.22 -10.87
N ARG A 165 -18.49 3.06 -9.87
CA ARG A 165 -18.88 2.82 -8.47
C ARG A 165 -18.62 4.00 -7.58
N ASP A 166 -17.45 4.61 -7.69
CA ASP A 166 -17.08 5.69 -6.77
C ASP A 166 -17.63 7.05 -7.25
N TRP A 167 -17.70 7.26 -8.57
CA TRP A 167 -18.18 8.52 -9.17
C TRP A 167 -19.60 8.43 -9.76
N ASP A 168 -20.16 7.22 -9.88
CA ASP A 168 -21.48 6.91 -10.47
C ASP A 168 -21.76 7.67 -11.78
N LEU A 169 -20.73 7.80 -12.62
CA LEU A 169 -20.83 8.44 -13.94
C LEU A 169 -21.54 7.46 -14.89
N ARG A 170 -22.87 7.57 -14.97
CA ARG A 170 -23.73 6.82 -15.90
C ARG A 170 -24.07 7.64 -17.13
#